data_AF-A0A7C2JDM8-F1
#
_entry.id   AF-A0A7C2JDM8-F1
#
_cell.length_a   1.000
_cell.length_b   1.000
_cell.length_c   1.000
_cell.angle_alpha   90.00
_cell.angle_beta   90.00
_cell.angle_gamma   90.00
#
_symmetry.space_group_name_H-M   'P 1'
#
loop_
_entity.id
_entity.type
_entity.pdbx_description
1 polymer ?
#
loop_
_entity_poly.entity_id
_entity_poly.type
_entity_poly.pdbx_seq_one_letter_code
_entity_poly.pdbx_strand_id
1 'polypeptide(L)'
;MLVSTSVSNWGAYGVAAMLAYMLEDPFVLQDAETERRMLEAMAQAGAVEASYALSIPWVDGTSPEVQQAVVTMMHGVVGNALRRKPTKMHEAFSDYAASIRKAG
;
A
#
# COMPACT_ATOMS: atom_id res chain seq x y z
N MET A 1 -7.74 -2.14 13.61
CA MET A 1 -6.84 -0.99 13.45
C MET A 1 -7.64 0.12 12.78
N LEU A 2 -7.48 1.38 13.20
CA LEU A 2 -8.11 2.53 12.56
C LEU A 2 -7.01 3.38 11.93
N VAL A 3 -7.17 3.75 10.65
CA VAL A 3 -6.21 4.60 9.93
C VAL A 3 -7.00 5.74 9.29
N SER A 4 -6.65 6.98 9.64
CA SER A 4 -7.23 8.18 9.06
C SER A 4 -6.36 8.64 7.88
N THR A 5 -6.94 8.72 6.69
CA THR A 5 -6.26 9.15 5.46
C THR A 5 -7.19 9.99 4.60
N SER A 6 -6.62 10.82 3.72
CA SER A 6 -7.41 11.65 2.79
C SER A 6 -8.18 10.82 1.77
N VAL A 7 -7.60 9.68 1.36
CA VAL A 7 -8.21 8.68 0.48
C VAL A 7 -8.07 7.33 1.16
N SER A 8 -9.16 6.58 1.30
CA SER A 8 -9.14 5.32 2.06
C SER A 8 -8.21 4.27 1.45
N ASN A 9 -8.14 4.21 0.11
CA ASN A 9 -7.20 3.40 -0.66
C ASN A 9 -5.75 3.62 -0.20
N TRP A 10 -5.31 4.87 -0.03
CA TRP A 10 -3.95 5.17 0.42
C TRP A 10 -3.66 4.65 1.82
N GLY A 11 -4.67 4.62 2.69
CA GLY A 11 -4.57 3.98 4.00
C GLY A 11 -4.31 2.49 3.88
N ALA A 12 -5.04 1.79 3.01
CA ALA A 12 -4.81 0.38 2.72
C ALA A 12 -3.41 0.13 2.12
N TYR A 13 -2.96 1.00 1.20
CA TYR A 13 -1.63 0.90 0.59
C TYR A 13 -0.53 1.10 1.64
N GLY A 14 -0.73 2.01 2.59
CA GLY A 14 0.19 2.21 3.72
C GLY A 14 0.29 0.99 4.63
N VAL A 15 -0.84 0.30 4.88
CA VAL A 15 -0.83 -0.98 5.61
C VAL A 15 -0.11 -2.07 4.82
N ALA A 16 -0.35 -2.17 3.51
CA ALA A 16 0.37 -3.11 2.64
C ALA A 16 1.88 -2.82 2.61
N ALA A 17 2.29 -1.55 2.56
CA ALA A 17 3.69 -1.12 2.62
C ALA A 17 4.35 -1.48 3.96
N MET A 18 3.64 -1.30 5.08
CA MET A 18 4.10 -1.72 6.41
C MET A 18 4.32 -3.23 6.45
N LEU A 19 3.37 -4.02 5.93
CA LEU A 19 3.49 -5.47 5.85
C LEU A 19 4.66 -5.89 4.95
N ALA A 20 4.82 -5.26 3.79
CA ALA A 20 5.93 -5.50 2.88
C ALA A 20 7.29 -5.31 3.57
N TYR A 21 7.41 -4.27 4.40
CA TYR A 21 8.61 -4.04 5.22
C TYR A 21 8.78 -5.11 6.32
N MET A 22 7.73 -5.40 7.10
CA MET A 22 7.79 -6.33 8.22
C MET A 22 8.05 -7.78 7.80
N LEU A 23 7.60 -8.15 6.61
CA LEU A 23 7.78 -9.48 6.03
C LEU A 23 9.04 -9.58 5.15
N GLU A 24 9.74 -8.46 4.94
CA GLU A 24 10.86 -8.35 3.98
C GLU A 24 10.47 -8.80 2.56
N ASP A 25 9.20 -8.65 2.20
CA ASP A 25 8.64 -9.04 0.90
C ASP A 25 8.02 -7.82 0.20
N PRO A 26 8.73 -7.17 -0.74
CA PRO A 26 8.22 -5.99 -1.43
C PRO A 26 7.02 -6.28 -2.33
N PHE A 27 6.74 -7.55 -2.68
CA PHE A 27 5.61 -7.91 -3.55
C PHE A 27 4.25 -7.88 -2.83
N VAL A 28 4.24 -7.75 -1.50
CA VAL A 28 3.02 -7.53 -0.71
C VAL A 28 2.35 -6.19 -1.03
N LEU A 29 3.13 -5.18 -1.43
CA LEU A 29 2.62 -3.90 -1.92
C LEU A 29 2.46 -3.96 -3.44
N GLN A 30 1.27 -3.65 -3.96
CA GLN A 30 1.03 -3.65 -5.41
C GLN A 30 1.96 -2.66 -6.13
N ASP A 31 2.28 -2.92 -7.39
CA ASP A 31 2.99 -1.95 -8.24
C ASP A 31 2.03 -0.93 -8.87
N ALA A 32 2.59 0.16 -9.40
CA ALA A 32 1.82 1.25 -10.00
C ALA A 32 1.02 0.83 -11.24
N GLU A 33 1.48 -0.16 -12.00
CA GLU A 33 0.74 -0.63 -13.18
C GLU A 33 -0.45 -1.50 -12.78
N THR A 34 -0.29 -2.29 -11.73
CA THR A 34 -1.36 -3.06 -11.10
C THR A 34 -2.41 -2.13 -10.50
N GLU A 35 -2.01 -1.04 -9.84
CA GLU A 35 -2.93 0.01 -9.38
C GLU A 35 -3.80 0.55 -10.52
N ARG A 36 -3.18 1.00 -11.62
CA ARG A 36 -3.90 1.51 -12.79
C ARG A 36 -4.89 0.50 -13.35
N ARG A 37 -4.47 -0.76 -13.53
CA ARG A 37 -5.34 -1.82 -14.04
C ARG A 37 -6.52 -2.12 -13.11
N MET A 38 -6.32 -2.07 -11.79
CA MET A 38 -7.41 -2.25 -10.82
C MET A 38 -8.45 -1.13 -10.94
N LEU A 39 -8.02 0.13 -11.05
CA LEU A 39 -8.92 1.28 -11.21
C LEU A 39 -9.71 1.21 -12.52
N GLU A 40 -9.04 0.84 -13.61
CA GLU A 40 -9.70 0.65 -14.91
C GLU A 40 -10.72 -0.49 -14.88
N ALA A 41 -10.38 -1.62 -14.25
CA ALA A 41 -11.30 -2.74 -14.09
C ALA A 41 -12.52 -2.34 -13.24
N MET A 42 -12.33 -1.55 -12.18
CA MET A 42 -13.43 -1.04 -11.35
C MET A 42 -14.35 -0.10 -12.14
N ALA A 43 -13.78 0.85 -12.88
CA ALA A 43 -14.57 1.74 -13.73
C ALA A 43 -15.32 0.98 -14.83
N GLN A 44 -14.72 -0.03 -15.44
CA GLN A 44 -15.38 -0.91 -16.42
C GLN A 44 -16.50 -1.76 -15.81
N ALA A 45 -16.37 -2.13 -14.53
CA ALA A 45 -17.40 -2.83 -13.78
C ALA A 45 -18.55 -1.92 -13.30
N GLY A 46 -18.48 -0.61 -13.58
CA GLY A 46 -19.53 0.35 -13.23
C GLY A 46 -19.34 1.05 -11.88
N ALA A 47 -18.17 0.96 -11.26
CA ALA A 47 -17.86 1.74 -10.08
C ALA A 47 -17.87 3.24 -10.41
N VAL A 48 -18.55 4.03 -9.57
CA VAL A 48 -18.78 5.46 -9.82
C VAL A 48 -17.86 6.30 -8.93
N GLU A 49 -17.12 7.22 -9.53
CA GLU A 49 -16.43 8.28 -8.81
C GLU A 49 -17.46 9.29 -8.29
N ALA A 50 -17.55 9.38 -6.97
CA ALA A 50 -18.62 10.11 -6.29
C ALA A 50 -18.62 11.62 -6.61
N SER A 51 -17.44 12.22 -6.79
CA SER A 51 -17.32 13.68 -7.02
C SER A 51 -17.86 14.11 -8.38
N TYR A 52 -17.82 13.22 -9.38
CA TYR A 52 -18.21 13.51 -10.76
C TYR A 52 -19.46 12.75 -11.21
N ALA A 53 -19.91 11.76 -10.44
CA ALA A 53 -21.00 10.84 -10.82
C ALA A 53 -20.74 10.12 -12.17
N LEU A 54 -19.47 9.83 -12.46
CA LEU A 54 -19.04 9.15 -13.68
C LEU A 54 -18.33 7.83 -13.37
N SER A 55 -18.47 6.86 -14.27
CA SER A 55 -17.71 5.61 -14.24
C SER A 55 -16.36 5.83 -14.92
N ILE A 56 -15.43 6.43 -14.18
CA ILE A 56 -14.07 6.77 -14.63
C ILE A 56 -13.07 6.23 -13.61
N PRO A 57 -11.81 5.93 -14.01
CA PRO A 57 -10.82 5.32 -13.12
C PRO A 57 -10.19 6.36 -12.15
N TRP A 58 -10.99 7.28 -11.64
CA TRP A 58 -10.57 8.30 -10.69
C TRP A 58 -10.98 7.87 -9.29
N VAL A 59 -10.27 8.39 -8.29
CA VAL A 59 -10.56 8.11 -6.88
C VAL A 59 -10.54 9.42 -6.11
N ASP A 60 -11.66 9.74 -5.45
CA ASP A 60 -11.84 10.91 -4.59
C ASP A 60 -11.40 12.21 -5.30
N GLY A 61 -11.78 12.35 -6.57
CA GLY A 61 -11.46 13.51 -7.40
C GLY A 61 -10.04 13.55 -7.98
N THR A 62 -9.24 12.49 -7.82
CA THR A 62 -7.86 12.42 -8.34
C THR A 62 -7.71 11.37 -9.44
N SER A 63 -6.79 11.64 -10.39
CA SER A 63 -6.58 10.79 -11.56
C SER A 63 -5.78 9.51 -11.24
N PRO A 64 -5.79 8.49 -12.12
CA PRO A 64 -4.97 7.29 -11.95
C PRO A 64 -3.49 7.59 -11.70
N GLU A 65 -2.94 8.62 -12.34
CA GLU A 65 -1.53 8.98 -12.22
C GLU A 65 -1.16 9.41 -10.80
N VAL A 66 -2.10 10.06 -10.08
CA VAL A 66 -1.91 10.40 -8.66
C VAL A 66 -1.84 9.14 -7.82
N GLN A 67 -2.72 8.17 -8.07
CA GLN A 67 -2.74 6.88 -7.38
C GLN A 67 -1.42 6.11 -7.61
N GLN A 68 -0.97 6.06 -8.86
CA GLN A 68 0.32 5.47 -9.25
C GLN A 68 1.51 6.15 -8.57
N ALA A 69 1.50 7.48 -8.48
CA ALA A 69 2.56 8.24 -7.83
C ALA A 69 2.64 7.92 -6.33
N VAL A 70 1.50 7.79 -5.64
CA VAL A 70 1.44 7.41 -4.23
C VAL A 70 2.02 6.01 -4.02
N VAL A 71 1.62 5.03 -4.84
CA VAL A 71 2.16 3.66 -4.79
C VAL A 71 3.67 3.65 -5.06
N THR A 72 4.13 4.39 -6.07
CA THR A 72 5.56 4.52 -6.39
C THR A 72 6.36 5.10 -5.23
N MET A 73 5.83 6.14 -4.58
CA MET A 73 6.45 6.74 -3.41
C MET A 73 6.54 5.73 -2.25
N MET A 74 5.50 4.93 -2.01
CA MET A 74 5.52 3.90 -0.96
C MET A 74 6.58 2.83 -1.22
N HIS A 75 6.75 2.37 -2.47
CA HIS A 75 7.86 1.49 -2.85
C HIS A 75 9.22 2.12 -2.56
N GLY A 76 9.38 3.43 -2.81
CA GLY A 76 10.58 4.18 -2.44
C GLY A 76 10.83 4.17 -0.93
N VAL A 77 9.80 4.39 -0.12
CA VAL A 77 9.88 4.36 1.35
C VAL A 77 10.24 2.96 1.86
N VAL A 78 9.55 1.91 1.40
CA VAL A 78 9.81 0.52 1.79
C VAL A 78 11.21 0.09 1.36
N GLY A 79 11.59 0.35 0.11
CA GLY A 79 12.92 0.03 -0.39
C GLY A 79 14.04 0.73 0.39
N ASN A 80 13.83 1.98 0.81
CA ASN A 80 14.77 2.67 1.69
C ASN A 80 14.82 2.05 3.09
N ALA A 81 13.69 1.64 3.64
CA ALA A 81 13.62 0.99 4.95
C ALA A 81 14.34 -0.36 4.95
N LEU A 82 14.15 -1.18 3.91
CA LEU A 82 14.82 -2.48 3.75
C LEU A 82 16.33 -2.36 3.53
N ARG A 83 16.81 -1.26 2.92
CA ARG A 83 18.25 -1.00 2.74
C ARG A 83 18.97 -0.52 4.02
N ARG A 84 18.24 -0.08 5.04
CA ARG A 84 18.86 0.37 6.30
C ARG A 84 19.38 -0.83 7.07
N LYS A 85 20.58 -0.70 7.66
CA LYS A 85 21.10 -1.70 8.61
C LYS A 85 20.12 -1.84 9.79
N PRO A 86 19.95 -3.05 10.36
CA PRO A 86 19.07 -3.27 11.50
C PRO A 86 19.35 -2.26 12.60
N THR A 87 18.32 -1.54 13.02
CA THR A 87 18.36 -0.81 14.29
C THR A 87 17.95 -1.78 15.40
N LYS A 88 18.34 -1.50 16.65
CA LYS A 88 17.94 -2.32 17.82
C LYS A 88 16.43 -2.60 17.91
N MET A 89 15.60 -1.72 17.35
CA MET A 89 14.15 -1.89 17.26
C MET A 89 13.73 -2.97 16.23
N HIS A 90 14.45 -3.06 15.11
CA HIS A 90 14.22 -4.07 14.07
C HIS A 90 14.59 -5.48 14.56
N GLU A 91 15.67 -5.59 15.34
CA GLU A 91 16.06 -6.83 16.03
C GLU A 91 14.96 -7.26 17.02
N ALA A 92 14.48 -6.34 17.87
CA ALA A 92 13.43 -6.63 18.85
C ALA A 92 12.11 -7.10 18.20
N PHE A 93 11.73 -6.54 17.05
CA PHE A 93 10.55 -6.98 16.31
C PHE A 93 10.75 -8.33 15.62
N SER A 94 11.94 -8.58 15.07
CA SER A 94 12.29 -9.86 14.45
C SER A 94 12.27 -11.00 15.47
N ASP A 95 12.83 -10.76 16.66
CA ASP A 95 12.80 -11.68 17.78
C ASP A 95 11.36 -11.95 18.27
N TYR A 96 10.54 -10.90 18.36
CA TYR A 96 9.13 -11.05 18.70
C TYR A 96 8.40 -11.89 17.66
N ALA A 97 8.51 -11.58 16.36
CA ALA A 97 7.88 -12.33 15.28
C ALA A 97 8.34 -13.80 15.23
N ALA A 98 9.62 -14.06 15.50
CA ALA A 98 10.17 -15.41 15.64
C ALA A 98 9.56 -16.16 16.83
N SER A 99 9.30 -15.47 17.95
CA SER A 99 8.67 -16.07 19.13
C SER A 99 7.22 -16.53 18.87
N ILE A 100 6.44 -15.77 18.08
CA ILE A 100 5.04 -16.13 17.75
C ILE A 100 5.01 -17.37 16.85
N ARG A 101 5.93 -17.48 15.89
CA ARG A 101 6.06 -18.64 14.99
C ARG A 101 6.47 -19.93 15.72
N LYS A 102 7.11 -19.82 16.90
CA LYS A 102 7.50 -20.97 17.73
C LYS A 102 6.40 -21.43 18.68
N ALA A 103 5.36 -20.61 18.88
CA ALA A 103 4.30 -20.84 19.85
C ALA A 103 2.99 -21.40 19.24
N GLY A 104 2.93 -21.54 17.91
CA GLY A 104 1.87 -22.24 17.18
C GLY A 104 2.40 -23.51 16.52
#